data_AF-A0A926TFX2-F1
#
_entry.id   AF-A0A926TFX2-F1
#
_cell.length_a   1.000
_cell.length_b   1.000
_cell.length_c   1.000
_cell.angle_alpha   90.00
_cell.angle_beta   90.00
_cell.angle_gamma   90.00
#
_symmetry.space_group_name_H-M   'P 1'
#
loop_
_entity.id
_entity.type
_entity.pdbx_description
1 polymer ?
#
loop_
_entity_poly.entity_id
_entity_poly.type
_entity_poly.pdbx_seq_one_letter_code
_entity_poly.pdbx_strand_id
1 'polypeptide(L)'
;MEMPTSRSYRSYLIESLKDTQEAAAYLDAVLEDGSFEEVRLALTNVAEAQISILEDTQLVSHRREIYETLSQQNQLDFSTLLKILSELGFRISIAPRRKAA
;
A
#
# COMPACT_ATOMS: atom_id res chain seq x y z
N MET A 1 0.27 -5.33 -27.60
CA MET A 1 0.05 -5.42 -26.14
C MET A 1 -1.45 -5.38 -25.93
N GLU A 2 -2.06 -6.52 -25.62
CA GLU A 2 -3.47 -6.53 -25.19
C GLU A 2 -3.54 -5.93 -23.80
N MET A 3 -4.43 -4.95 -23.61
CA MET A 3 -4.64 -4.38 -22.29
C MET A 3 -5.38 -5.41 -21.43
N PRO A 4 -4.83 -5.83 -20.28
CA PRO A 4 -5.50 -6.78 -19.41
C PRO A 4 -6.85 -6.20 -18.97
N THR A 5 -7.88 -7.05 -18.95
CA THR A 5 -9.20 -6.69 -18.39
C THR A 5 -9.04 -6.18 -16.95
N SER A 6 -9.99 -5.38 -16.43
CA SER A 6 -9.86 -4.77 -15.09
C SER A 6 -9.54 -5.78 -13.97
N ARG A 7 -10.07 -7.02 -14.07
CA ARG A 7 -9.70 -8.14 -13.19
C ARG A 7 -8.25 -8.58 -13.36
N SER A 8 -7.79 -8.69 -14.60
CA SER A 8 -6.41 -9.10 -14.91
C SER A 8 -5.38 -8.02 -14.53
N TYR A 9 -5.72 -6.74 -14.63
CA TYR A 9 -4.85 -5.64 -14.19
C TYR A 9 -4.66 -5.65 -12.68
N ARG A 10 -5.75 -5.80 -11.91
CA ARG A 10 -5.65 -5.88 -10.45
C ARG A 10 -4.83 -7.09 -10.00
N SER A 11 -5.06 -8.26 -10.58
CA SER A 11 -4.28 -9.46 -10.24
C SER A 11 -2.79 -9.28 -10.55
N TYR A 12 -2.45 -8.69 -11.70
CA TYR A 12 -1.07 -8.36 -12.06
C TYR A 12 -0.44 -7.38 -11.06
N LEU A 13 -1.18 -6.32 -10.69
CA LEU A 13 -0.72 -5.34 -9.72
C LEU A 13 -0.42 -6.01 -8.37
N ILE A 14 -1.36 -6.77 -7.81
CA ILE A 14 -1.17 -7.46 -6.53
C ILE A 14 0.04 -8.42 -6.60
N GLU A 15 0.23 -9.13 -7.71
CA GLU A 15 1.40 -10.01 -7.89
C GLU A 15 2.70 -9.22 -7.91
N SER A 16 2.75 -8.07 -8.60
CA SER A 16 3.96 -7.22 -8.63
C SER A 16 4.30 -6.63 -7.27
N LEU A 17 3.28 -6.25 -6.49
CA LEU A 17 3.43 -5.65 -5.16
C LEU A 17 3.86 -6.65 -4.09
N LYS A 18 4.02 -7.93 -4.43
CA LYS A 18 4.67 -8.92 -3.56
C LYS A 18 6.16 -8.61 -3.41
N ASP A 19 6.80 -8.05 -4.43
CA ASP A 19 8.14 -7.49 -4.28
C ASP A 19 8.04 -6.21 -3.43
N THR A 20 8.69 -6.22 -2.26
CA THR A 20 8.69 -5.10 -1.32
C THR A 20 9.27 -3.82 -1.95
N GLN A 21 10.20 -3.91 -2.90
CA GLN A 21 10.73 -2.73 -3.60
C GLN A 21 9.70 -2.12 -4.53
N GLU A 22 8.99 -2.94 -5.30
CA GLU A 22 7.88 -2.49 -6.17
C GLU A 22 6.76 -1.87 -5.33
N ALA A 23 6.41 -2.50 -4.19
CA ALA A 23 5.43 -1.96 -3.27
C ALA A 23 5.84 -0.59 -2.68
N ALA A 24 7.12 -0.43 -2.32
CA ALA A 24 7.64 0.85 -1.84
C ALA A 24 7.59 1.92 -2.93
N ALA A 25 8.03 1.61 -4.15
CA ALA A 25 7.99 2.54 -5.29
C ALA A 25 6.57 2.95 -5.65
N TYR A 26 5.63 2.01 -5.61
CA TYR A 26 4.21 2.26 -5.83
C TYR A 26 3.62 3.19 -4.76
N LEU A 27 3.91 2.96 -3.48
CA LEU A 27 3.47 3.84 -2.39
C LEU A 27 4.10 5.24 -2.48
N ASP A 28 5.39 5.33 -2.81
CA ASP A 28 6.10 6.61 -2.95
C ASP A 28 5.49 7.46 -4.07
N ALA A 29 5.22 6.85 -5.23
CA ALA A 29 4.57 7.52 -6.35
C ALA A 29 3.17 8.05 -6.00
N VAL A 30 2.38 7.28 -5.25
CA VAL A 30 1.04 7.69 -4.82
C VAL A 30 1.10 8.75 -3.71
N LEU A 31 2.12 8.73 -2.84
CA LEU A 31 2.33 9.76 -1.82
C LEU A 31 2.83 11.09 -2.39
N GLU A 32 3.51 11.08 -3.54
CA GLU A 32 4.05 12.28 -4.18
C GLU A 32 2.93 13.17 -4.77
N ASP A 33 1.99 12.57 -5.51
CA ASP A 33 0.97 13.31 -6.29
C ASP A 33 -0.48 12.87 -6.03
N GLY A 34 -0.70 11.80 -5.26
CA GLY A 34 -2.03 11.23 -5.04
C GLY A 34 -2.86 11.96 -3.97
N SER A 35 -4.17 11.84 -4.10
CA SER A 35 -5.12 12.20 -3.06
C SER A 35 -5.07 11.21 -1.89
N PHE A 36 -5.64 11.61 -0.75
CA PHE A 36 -5.74 10.74 0.41
C PHE A 36 -6.49 9.42 0.14
N GLU A 37 -7.53 9.47 -0.71
CA GLU A 37 -8.24 8.24 -1.12
C GLU A 37 -7.38 7.31 -1.98
N GLU A 38 -6.53 7.87 -2.84
CA GLU A 38 -5.59 7.10 -3.65
C GLU A 38 -4.50 6.45 -2.78
N VAL A 39 -3.98 7.17 -1.78
CA VAL A 39 -3.04 6.62 -0.80
C VAL A 39 -3.67 5.46 -0.03
N ARG A 40 -4.93 5.61 0.42
CA ARG A 40 -5.66 4.54 1.10
C ARG A 40 -5.85 3.31 0.22
N LEU A 41 -6.22 3.53 -1.05
CA LEU A 41 -6.36 2.44 -2.01
C LEU A 41 -5.02 1.74 -2.26
N ALA A 42 -3.94 2.52 -2.39
CA ALA A 42 -2.60 1.99 -2.58
C ALA A 42 -2.13 1.16 -1.38
N LEU A 43 -2.36 1.64 -0.15
CA LEU A 43 -2.12 0.90 1.08
C LEU A 43 -2.93 -0.41 1.13
N THR A 44 -4.17 -0.39 0.66
CA THR A 44 -5.01 -1.60 0.59
C THR A 44 -4.42 -2.63 -0.36
N ASN A 45 -3.96 -2.21 -1.55
CA ASN A 45 -3.33 -3.10 -2.52
C ASN A 45 -2.00 -3.68 -2.00
N VAL A 46 -1.17 -2.85 -1.36
CA VAL A 46 0.10 -3.30 -0.77
C VAL A 46 -0.13 -4.23 0.42
N ALA A 47 -1.10 -3.92 1.29
CA ALA A 47 -1.49 -4.82 2.37
C ALA A 47 -1.93 -6.18 1.83
N GLU A 48 -2.76 -6.19 0.76
CA GLU A 48 -3.20 -7.43 0.11
C GLU A 48 -2.02 -8.25 -0.43
N ALA A 49 -1.09 -7.61 -1.12
CA ALA A 49 0.09 -8.29 -1.67
C ALA A 49 1.04 -8.79 -0.59
N GLN A 50 1.42 -7.95 0.37
CA GLN A 50 2.38 -8.29 1.43
C GLN A 50 1.82 -9.36 2.37
N ILE A 51 0.55 -9.28 2.75
CA ILE A 51 -0.07 -10.32 3.59
C ILE A 51 -0.18 -11.66 2.83
N SER A 52 -0.29 -11.65 1.50
CA SER A 52 -0.38 -12.88 0.70
C SER A 52 0.90 -13.71 0.63
N ILE A 53 2.07 -13.09 0.86
CA ILE A 53 3.38 -13.78 0.84
C ILE A 53 3.89 -14.15 2.23
N LEU A 54 3.20 -13.67 3.28
CA LEU A 54 3.58 -13.88 4.65
C LEU A 54 2.79 -15.06 5.22
N GLU A 55 3.36 -16.27 5.11
CA GLU A 55 2.70 -17.51 5.52
C GLU A 55 2.56 -17.67 7.06
N ASP A 56 3.40 -17.00 7.85
CA ASP A 56 3.53 -17.28 9.29
C ASP A 56 3.94 -16.06 10.15
N THR A 57 3.53 -14.84 9.77
CA THR A 57 3.84 -13.64 10.57
C THR A 57 2.65 -13.14 11.36
N GLN A 58 2.95 -12.46 12.46
CA GLN A 58 1.99 -11.74 13.33
C GLN A 58 1.02 -10.85 12.52
N LEU A 59 1.41 -10.39 11.33
CA LEU A 59 0.59 -9.62 10.41
C LEU A 59 -0.66 -10.37 9.91
N VAL A 60 -0.61 -11.69 9.78
CA VAL A 60 -1.77 -12.51 9.43
C VAL A 60 -2.84 -12.41 10.53
N SER A 61 -2.43 -12.32 11.80
CA SER A 61 -3.32 -12.12 12.95
C SER A 61 -3.95 -10.73 12.96
N HIS A 62 -3.22 -9.72 12.48
CA HIS A 62 -3.67 -8.32 12.38
C HIS A 62 -4.37 -8.00 11.05
N ARG A 63 -4.39 -8.92 10.09
CA ARG A 63 -4.99 -8.74 8.75
C ARG A 63 -6.40 -8.18 8.79
N ARG A 64 -7.25 -8.71 9.67
CA ARG A 64 -8.64 -8.25 9.80
C ARG A 64 -8.70 -6.80 10.27
N GLU A 65 -7.92 -6.46 11.29
CA GLU A 65 -7.84 -5.10 11.84
C GLU A 65 -7.30 -4.10 10.81
N ILE A 66 -6.27 -4.50 10.04
CA ILE A 66 -5.71 -3.68 8.95
C ILE A 66 -6.80 -3.42 7.89
N TYR A 67 -7.49 -4.45 7.40
CA TYR A 67 -8.54 -4.25 6.39
C TYR A 67 -9.75 -3.50 6.92
N GLU A 68 -10.19 -3.75 8.16
CA GLU A 68 -11.28 -3.02 8.80
C GLU A 68 -10.92 -1.53 8.89
N THR A 69 -9.72 -1.21 9.37
CA THR A 69 -9.20 0.16 9.46
C THR A 69 -9.10 0.82 8.10
N LEU A 70 -8.56 0.12 7.09
CA LEU A 70 -8.48 0.63 5.72
C LEU A 70 -9.86 0.78 5.05
N SER A 71 -10.87 0.03 5.47
CA SER A 71 -12.24 0.12 4.95
C SER A 71 -13.06 1.27 5.55
N GLN A 72 -12.68 1.78 6.72
CA GLN A 72 -13.37 2.88 7.37
C GLN A 72 -13.04 4.20 6.67
N GLN A 73 -13.97 4.68 5.84
CA GLN A 73 -13.80 5.90 5.04
C GLN A 73 -13.56 7.18 5.86
N ASN A 74 -13.89 7.22 7.15
CA ASN A 74 -14.08 8.50 7.82
C ASN A 74 -12.92 9.02 8.69
N GLN A 75 -11.92 8.22 9.10
CA GLN A 75 -10.82 8.69 9.97
C GLN A 75 -9.57 7.80 9.92
N LEU A 76 -8.91 7.69 8.76
CA LEU A 76 -7.52 7.19 8.77
C LEU A 76 -6.61 8.31 9.27
N ASP A 77 -6.44 8.37 10.59
CA ASP A 77 -5.50 9.31 11.18
C ASP A 77 -4.06 8.99 10.75
N PHE A 78 -3.22 10.02 10.64
CA PHE A 78 -1.82 9.87 10.23
C PHE A 78 -1.03 8.88 11.09
N SER A 79 -1.35 8.81 12.39
CA SER A 79 -0.77 7.83 13.32
C SER A 79 -1.11 6.39 12.96
N THR A 80 -2.34 6.14 12.54
CA THR A 80 -2.82 4.83 12.09
C THR A 80 -2.16 4.43 10.78
N LEU A 81 -2.02 5.37 9.85
CA LEU A 81 -1.30 5.15 8.60
C LEU A 81 0.16 4.74 8.84
N LEU A 82 0.86 5.43 9.75
CA LEU A 82 2.24 5.09 10.13
C LEU A 82 2.36 3.70 10.77
N LYS A 83 1.40 3.32 11.63
CA LYS A 83 1.35 1.99 12.24
C LYS A 83 1.20 0.91 11.17
N ILE A 84 0.23 1.06 10.26
CA ILE A 84 0.00 0.11 9.18
C ILE A 84 1.24 -0.02 8.28
N LEU A 85 1.88 1.10 7.91
CA LEU A 85 3.12 1.06 7.14
C LEU A 85 4.21 0.29 7.87
N SER A 86 4.43 0.58 9.16
CA SER A 86 5.45 -0.10 9.97
C SER A 86 5.15 -1.59 10.13
N GLU A 87 3.88 -1.95 10.31
CA GLU A 87 3.43 -3.35 10.35
C GLU A 87 3.73 -4.04 9.03
N LEU A 88 3.45 -3.39 7.89
CA LEU A 88 3.74 -3.92 6.56
C LEU A 88 5.25 -3.88 6.18
N GLY A 89 6.13 -3.42 7.07
CA GLY A 89 7.58 -3.36 6.84
C GLY A 89 8.09 -2.10 6.12
N PHE A 90 7.25 -1.07 6.00
CA PHE A 90 7.57 0.21 5.35
C PHE A 90 7.78 1.34 6.36
N ARG A 91 8.44 2.41 5.92
CA ARG A 91 8.60 3.65 6.68
C ARG A 91 8.42 4.86 5.77
N ILE A 92 7.90 5.96 6.32
CA ILE A 92 7.89 7.25 5.62
C ILE A 92 9.26 7.91 5.79
N SER A 93 9.75 8.57 4.73
CA SER A 93 10.96 9.37 4.77
C SER A 93 10.70 10.79 4.24
N ILE A 94 11.45 11.76 4.75
CA ILE A 94 11.37 13.16 4.29
C ILE A 94 12.55 13.43 3.37
N ALA A 95 12.27 13.81 2.13
CA ALA A 95 13.27 14.16 1.13
C ALA A 95 13.04 15.61 0.64
N PRO A 96 14.11 16.32 0.21
CA PRO A 96 13.95 17.64 -0.40
C PRO A 96 13.13 17.52 -1.69
N ARG A 97 12.17 18.43 -1.88
CA ARG A 97 11.34 18.46 -3.08
C ARG A 97 12.23 18.74 -4.30
N ARG A 98 12.18 17.87 -5.31
CA ARG A 98 12.94 18.05 -6.56
C ARG A 98 12.47 19.35 -7.20
N LYS A 99 13.34 20.37 -7.28
CA LYS A 99 13.04 21.55 -8.09
C LYS A 99 13.08 21.12 -9.56
N ALA A 100 12.00 21.38 -10.29
CA ALA A 100 12.06 21.37 -11.75
C ALA A 100 13.12 22.41 -12.16
N ALA A 101 14.14 21.96 -12.90
CA ALA A 101 15.15 22.83 -13.50
C ALA A 101 14.57 23.56 -14.71
#